data_AF-A0A6G1QYT6-F1
#
_entry.id   AF-A0A6G1QYT6-F1
#
_cell.length_a   1.000
_cell.length_b   1.000
_cell.length_c   1.000
_cell.angle_alpha   90.00
_cell.angle_beta   90.00
_cell.angle_gamma   90.00
#
_symmetry.space_group_name_H-M   'P 1'
#
loop_
_entity.id
_entity.type
_entity.pdbx_description
1 polymer ?
#
loop_
_entity_poly.entity_id
_entity_poly.type
_entity_poly.pdbx_seq_one_letter_code
_entity_poly.pdbx_strand_id
1 'polypeptide(L)'
;MKAPWELLELRVQYYEQLIKAMLESIGVPLDKLKFVKGTDFQLSKEYTLDVYRLSSVMTEHDAKKAGAEVVKQVEYPLLSGLLYPGLQALDEEYLKVDAQFGGVDQRKIFTLAEKV
;
A
#
# COMPACT_ATOMS: atom_id res chain seq x y z
N MET A 1 3.84 -9.39 -11.92
CA MET A 1 2.78 -8.38 -11.71
C MET A 1 1.47 -9.11 -11.43
N LYS A 2 0.71 -8.73 -10.40
CA LYS A 2 -0.53 -9.46 -10.00
C LYS A 2 -1.75 -9.10 -10.88
N ALA A 3 -1.75 -7.94 -11.53
CA ALA A 3 -2.81 -7.48 -12.42
C ALA A 3 -2.22 -6.66 -13.59
N PRO A 4 -2.60 -6.92 -14.86
CA PRO A 4 -2.22 -6.09 -16.00
C PRO A 4 -2.80 -4.67 -15.92
N TRP A 5 -2.11 -3.69 -16.51
CA TRP A 5 -2.50 -2.27 -16.50
C TRP A 5 -3.91 -2.02 -17.05
N GLU A 6 -4.27 -2.64 -18.17
CA GLU A 6 -5.58 -2.46 -18.82
C GLU A 6 -6.75 -2.93 -17.94
N LEU A 7 -6.48 -3.83 -16.99
CA LEU A 7 -7.48 -4.39 -16.09
C LEU A 7 -7.53 -3.70 -14.72
N LEU A 8 -6.61 -2.78 -14.42
CA LEU A 8 -6.55 -2.17 -13.09
C LEU A 8 -7.82 -1.40 -12.75
N GLU A 9 -8.28 -0.54 -13.65
CA GLU A 9 -9.47 0.29 -13.40
C GLU A 9 -10.73 -0.57 -13.22
N LEU A 10 -10.91 -1.60 -14.04
CA LEU A 10 -12.02 -2.55 -13.90
C LEU A 10 -11.97 -3.31 -12.57
N ARG A 11 -10.76 -3.72 -12.12
CA ARG A 11 -10.59 -4.38 -10.82
C ARG A 11 -10.86 -3.42 -9.67
N VAL A 12 -10.41 -2.16 -9.76
CA VAL A 12 -10.69 -1.15 -8.73
C VAL A 12 -12.20 -0.95 -8.57
N GLN A 13 -12.92 -0.77 -9.69
CA GLN A 13 -14.38 -0.67 -9.66
C GLN A 13 -15.03 -1.90 -9.06
N TYR A 14 -14.56 -3.10 -9.43
CA TYR A 14 -15.06 -4.35 -8.85
C TYR A 14 -14.87 -4.42 -7.33
N TYR A 15 -13.66 -4.11 -6.84
CA TYR A 15 -13.37 -4.13 -5.40
C TYR A 15 -14.19 -3.09 -4.62
N GLU A 16 -14.36 -1.88 -5.16
CA GLU A 16 -15.17 -0.84 -4.52
C GLU A 16 -16.62 -1.29 -4.36
N GLN A 17 -17.24 -1.81 -5.41
CA GLN A 17 -18.62 -2.31 -5.36
C GLN A 17 -18.76 -3.52 -4.43
N LEU A 18 -17.79 -4.45 -4.47
CA LEU A 18 -17.80 -5.65 -3.62
C LEU A 18 -17.69 -5.27 -2.14
N ILE A 19 -16.75 -4.40 -1.76
CA ILE A 19 -16.56 -3.95 -0.37
C ILE A 19 -17.82 -3.23 0.13
N LYS A 20 -18.38 -2.34 -0.70
CA LYS A 20 -19.62 -1.63 -0.37
C LYS A 20 -20.78 -2.59 -0.09
N ALA A 21 -21.01 -3.55 -1.00
CA ALA A 21 -22.08 -4.54 -0.84
C ALA A 21 -21.88 -5.43 0.40
N MET A 22 -20.65 -5.82 0.73
CA MET A 22 -20.35 -6.60 1.94
C MET A 22 -20.69 -5.82 3.22
N LEU A 23 -20.32 -4.53 3.29
CA LEU A 23 -20.61 -3.69 4.46
C LEU A 23 -22.10 -3.37 4.60
N GLU A 24 -22.78 -3.12 3.48
CA GLU A 24 -24.24 -2.92 3.45
C GLU A 24 -25.00 -4.18 3.92
N SER A 25 -24.55 -5.36 3.51
CA SER A 25 -25.14 -6.65 3.93
C SER A 25 -25.04 -6.88 5.45
N ILE A 26 -23.96 -6.41 6.09
CA ILE A 26 -23.76 -6.48 7.54
C ILE A 26 -24.55 -5.36 8.27
N GLY A 27 -25.00 -4.33 7.55
CA GLY A 27 -25.75 -3.20 8.11
C GLY A 27 -24.86 -2.09 8.69
N VAL A 28 -23.65 -1.93 8.17
CA VAL A 28 -22.72 -0.86 8.61
C VAL A 28 -23.01 0.45 7.87
N PRO A 29 -23.16 1.59 8.55
CA PRO A 29 -23.33 2.88 7.90
C PRO A 29 -22.04 3.32 7.18
N LEU A 30 -22.18 3.87 5.98
CA LEU A 30 -21.05 4.19 5.08
C LEU A 30 -20.71 5.68 5.00
N ASP A 31 -21.38 6.54 5.76
CA ASP A 31 -21.23 8.00 5.69
C ASP A 31 -19.81 8.50 6.01
N LYS A 32 -19.05 7.72 6.78
CA LYS A 32 -17.66 8.02 7.15
C LYS A 32 -16.64 7.19 6.37
N LEU A 33 -17.08 6.29 5.49
CA LEU A 33 -16.19 5.48 4.67
C LEU A 33 -15.74 6.29 3.45
N LYS A 34 -14.43 6.34 3.22
CA LYS A 34 -13.83 6.97 2.04
C LYS A 34 -13.04 5.94 1.26
N PHE A 35 -13.33 5.85 -0.04
CA PHE A 35 -12.48 5.13 -0.99
C PHE A 35 -11.51 6.12 -1.64
N VAL A 36 -10.23 5.75 -1.70
CA VAL A 36 -9.16 6.53 -2.34
C VAL A 36 -8.37 5.57 -3.21
N LYS A 37 -8.10 5.94 -4.47
CA LYS A 37 -7.23 5.15 -5.35
C LYS A 37 -5.79 5.58 -5.15
N GLY A 38 -4.85 4.65 -5.06
CA GLY A 38 -3.43 5.00 -4.91
C GLY A 38 -2.92 5.94 -6.00
N THR A 39 -3.37 5.75 -7.25
CA THR A 39 -3.05 6.63 -8.38
C THR A 39 -3.50 8.08 -8.23
N ASP A 40 -4.41 8.38 -7.30
CA ASP A 40 -4.89 9.74 -7.05
C ASP A 40 -3.80 10.62 -6.42
N PHE A 41 -2.81 10.04 -5.73
CA PHE A 41 -1.75 10.80 -5.07
C PHE A 41 -0.34 10.20 -5.17
N GLN A 42 -0.18 8.88 -5.35
CA GLN A 42 1.13 8.21 -5.34
C GLN A 42 2.03 8.58 -6.54
N LEU A 43 1.47 9.26 -7.56
CA LEU A 43 2.21 9.79 -8.70
C LEU A 43 2.46 11.30 -8.61
N SER A 44 2.04 11.95 -7.52
CA SER A 44 2.29 13.36 -7.29
C SER A 44 3.79 13.64 -7.11
N LYS A 45 4.18 14.89 -7.38
CA LYS A 45 5.57 15.32 -7.24
C LYS A 45 6.05 15.18 -5.80
N GLU A 46 5.20 15.56 -4.85
CA GLU A 46 5.47 15.54 -3.42
C GLU A 46 5.72 14.11 -2.96
N TYR A 47 4.78 13.19 -3.27
CA TYR A 47 4.91 11.79 -2.89
C TYR A 47 6.14 11.14 -3.52
N THR A 48 6.40 11.40 -4.80
CA THR A 48 7.57 10.87 -5.50
C THR A 48 8.88 11.39 -4.89
N LEU A 49 8.92 12.64 -4.43
CA LEU A 49 10.09 13.19 -3.76
C LEU A 49 10.34 12.49 -2.41
N ASP A 50 9.28 12.20 -1.65
CA ASP A 50 9.39 11.48 -0.39
C ASP A 50 9.77 10.01 -0.60
N VAL A 51 9.36 9.39 -1.70
CA VAL A 51 9.88 8.08 -2.13
C VAL A 51 11.39 8.13 -2.32
N TYR A 52 11.93 9.16 -2.98
CA TYR A 52 13.37 9.32 -3.14
C TYR A 52 14.08 9.57 -1.81
N ARG A 53 13.52 10.41 -0.93
CA ARG A 53 14.07 10.64 0.43
C ARG A 53 14.11 9.35 1.22
N LEU A 54 13.02 8.60 1.25
CA LEU A 54 12.94 7.32 1.93
C LEU A 54 13.94 6.32 1.36
N SER A 55 14.10 6.27 0.03
CA SER A 55 15.10 5.41 -0.62
C SER A 55 16.55 5.76 -0.27
N SER A 56 16.82 6.99 0.20
CA SER A 56 18.16 7.41 0.61
C SER A 56 18.54 6.98 2.03
N VAL A 57 17.55 6.64 2.87
CA VAL A 57 17.74 6.24 4.28
C VAL A 57 17.40 4.77 4.53
N MET A 58 16.53 4.18 3.71
CA MET A 58 16.16 2.77 3.80
C MET A 58 17.20 1.89 3.09
N THR A 59 17.79 0.94 3.82
CA THR A 59 18.72 -0.02 3.22
C THR A 59 17.99 -1.09 2.42
N GLU A 60 18.67 -1.68 1.42
CA GLU A 60 18.14 -2.82 0.66
C GLU A 60 17.75 -3.99 1.58
N HIS A 61 18.55 -4.26 2.60
CA HIS A 61 18.29 -5.31 3.58
C HIS A 61 16.98 -5.06 4.34
N ASP A 62 16.76 -3.82 4.81
CA ASP A 62 15.54 -3.46 5.55
C ASP A 62 14.31 -3.56 4.65
N ALA A 63 14.39 -3.09 3.40
CA ALA A 63 13.32 -3.20 2.42
C ALA A 63 12.95 -4.68 2.13
N LYS A 64 13.96 -5.54 1.89
CA LYS A 64 13.75 -6.99 1.68
C LYS A 64 13.12 -7.65 2.89
N LYS A 65 13.61 -7.34 4.09
CA LYS A 65 13.10 -7.89 5.35
C LYS A 65 11.65 -7.47 5.57
N ALA A 66 11.31 -6.20 5.35
CA ALA A 66 9.97 -5.68 5.52
C ALA A 66 8.96 -6.34 4.56
N GLY A 67 9.32 -6.50 3.29
CA GLY A 67 8.46 -7.10 2.26
C GLY A 67 8.39 -8.63 2.26
N ALA A 68 9.11 -9.33 3.14
CA ALA A 68 9.32 -10.78 3.03
C ALA A 68 8.02 -11.63 3.06
N GLU A 69 7.02 -11.20 3.83
CA GLU A 69 5.75 -11.94 4.00
C GLU A 69 4.64 -11.45 3.06
N VAL A 70 4.82 -10.32 2.40
CA VAL A 70 3.78 -9.61 1.63
C VAL A 70 4.07 -9.61 0.13
N VAL A 71 5.33 -9.41 -0.23
CA VAL A 71 5.80 -9.43 -1.62
C VAL A 71 6.04 -10.87 -2.04
N LYS A 72 5.62 -11.22 -3.27
CA LYS A 72 5.87 -12.55 -3.84
C LYS A 72 7.37 -12.80 -3.94
N GLN A 73 7.85 -13.82 -3.23
CA GLN A 73 9.24 -14.26 -3.29
C GLN A 73 9.49 -14.99 -4.63
N VAL A 74 10.51 -14.55 -5.36
CA VAL A 74 10.95 -15.11 -6.64
C VAL A 74 12.47 -15.15 -6.66
N GLU A 75 13.04 -16.05 -7.46
CA GLU A 75 14.50 -16.26 -7.56
C GLU A 75 15.25 -14.98 -7.95
N TYR A 76 14.68 -14.19 -8.85
CA TYR A 76 15.22 -12.90 -9.29
C TYR A 76 14.21 -11.78 -8.94
N PRO A 77 14.28 -11.24 -7.71
CA PRO A 77 13.30 -10.24 -7.25
C PRO A 77 13.40 -8.96 -8.06
N LEU A 78 12.24 -8.43 -8.46
CA LEU A 78 12.14 -7.14 -9.13
C LEU A 78 12.35 -6.00 -8.14
N LEU A 79 12.90 -4.88 -8.63
CA LEU A 79 13.10 -3.65 -7.84
C LEU A 79 11.79 -3.15 -7.20
N SER A 80 10.65 -3.36 -7.86
CA SER A 80 9.33 -3.00 -7.32
C SER A 80 9.02 -3.66 -5.96
N GLY A 81 9.58 -4.84 -5.69
CA GLY A 81 9.45 -5.49 -4.39
C GLY A 81 10.17 -4.76 -3.25
N LEU A 82 11.24 -4.02 -3.56
CA LEU A 82 11.99 -3.22 -2.59
C LEU A 82 11.34 -1.86 -2.32
N LEU A 83 10.65 -1.30 -3.32
CA LEU A 83 9.93 -0.04 -3.17
C LEU A 83 8.64 -0.20 -2.36
N TYR A 84 7.99 -1.35 -2.47
CA TYR A 84 6.65 -1.58 -1.95
C TYR A 84 6.46 -1.25 -0.45
N PRO A 85 7.34 -1.70 0.48
CA PRO A 85 7.17 -1.35 1.89
C PRO A 85 7.25 0.16 2.16
N GLY A 86 8.10 0.88 1.43
CA GLY A 86 8.25 2.32 1.60
C GLY A 86 7.05 3.11 1.06
N LEU A 87 6.46 2.67 -0.05
CA LEU A 87 5.21 3.24 -0.57
C LEU A 87 4.08 3.09 0.46
N GLN A 88 3.94 1.89 1.04
CA GLN A 88 2.90 1.63 2.04
C GLN A 88 3.10 2.46 3.33
N ALA A 89 4.35 2.71 3.73
CA ALA A 89 4.65 3.59 4.87
C ALA A 89 4.26 5.04 4.59
N LEU A 90 4.61 5.57 3.40
CA LEU A 90 4.25 6.94 3.02
C LEU A 90 2.73 7.13 2.86
N ASP A 91 2.00 6.08 2.52
CA ASP A 91 0.54 6.17 2.43
C ASP A 91 -0.11 6.59 3.76
N GLU A 92 0.50 6.29 4.92
CA GLU A 92 -0.02 6.71 6.23
C GLU A 92 -0.04 8.26 6.37
N GLU A 93 1.08 8.91 6.03
CA GLU A 93 1.23 10.37 6.06
C GLU A 93 0.31 11.04 5.02
N TYR A 94 0.30 10.52 3.78
CA TYR A 94 -0.44 11.15 2.68
C TYR A 94 -1.96 10.95 2.79
N LEU A 95 -2.42 9.87 3.43
CA LEU A 95 -3.82 9.67 3.78
C LEU A 95 -4.21 10.40 5.07
N LYS A 96 -3.24 10.94 5.83
CA LYS A 96 -3.44 11.70 7.08
C LYS A 96 -4.20 10.88 8.11
N VAL A 97 -3.74 9.66 8.36
CA VAL A 97 -4.37 8.74 9.30
C VAL A 97 -3.55 8.60 10.58
N ASP A 98 -4.23 8.34 11.69
CA ASP A 98 -3.57 8.06 12.98
C ASP A 98 -3.22 6.56 13.14
N ALA A 99 -3.78 5.70 12.30
CA ALA A 99 -3.59 4.25 12.36
C ALA A 99 -3.80 3.58 11.00
N GLN A 100 -2.98 2.54 10.73
CA GLN A 100 -3.15 1.60 9.63
C GLN A 100 -3.64 0.25 10.17
N PHE A 101 -4.70 -0.30 9.56
CA PHE A 101 -5.23 -1.62 9.91
C PHE A 101 -4.88 -2.65 8.82
N GLY A 102 -4.40 -3.83 9.24
CA GLY A 102 -4.13 -4.96 8.35
C GLY A 102 -3.85 -6.25 9.12
N GLY A 103 -3.56 -7.33 8.39
CA GLY A 103 -3.25 -8.64 8.97
C GLY A 103 -1.89 -8.69 9.68
N VAL A 104 -1.65 -9.74 10.46
CA VAL A 104 -0.38 -9.95 11.18
C VAL A 104 0.81 -10.16 10.24
N ASP A 105 0.55 -10.61 9.01
CA ASP A 105 1.51 -10.72 7.92
C ASP A 105 2.08 -9.36 7.47
N GLN A 106 1.36 -8.26 7.74
CA GLN A 106 1.82 -6.90 7.46
C GLN A 106 2.77 -6.34 8.54
N ARG A 107 2.96 -7.05 9.66
CA ARG A 107 3.69 -6.55 10.85
C ARG A 107 5.06 -5.96 10.52
N LYS A 108 5.82 -6.59 9.62
CA LYS A 108 7.17 -6.13 9.28
C LYS A 108 7.16 -4.81 8.52
N ILE A 109 6.14 -4.56 7.70
CA ILE A 109 5.94 -3.27 7.02
C ILE A 109 5.50 -2.21 8.02
N PHE A 110 4.59 -2.53 8.95
CA PHE A 110 4.18 -1.60 10.00
C PHE A 110 5.37 -1.16 10.88
N THR A 111 6.21 -2.11 11.33
CA THR A 111 7.42 -1.76 12.09
C THR A 111 8.48 -1.01 11.26
N LEU A 112 8.46 -1.13 9.93
CA LEU A 112 9.30 -0.30 9.08
C LEU A 112 8.78 1.13 9.08
N ALA A 113 7.48 1.33 8.89
CA ALA A 113 6.82 2.65 8.91
C ALA A 113 7.07 3.39 10.23
N GLU A 114 6.99 2.71 11.38
CA GLU A 114 7.30 3.31 12.69
C GLU A 114 8.78 3.73 12.86
N LYS A 115 9.69 3.14 12.08
CA LYS A 115 11.14 3.39 12.19
C LYS A 115 11.61 4.54 11.30
N VAL A 116 10.95 4.76 10.17
CA VAL A 116 11.42 5.64 9.07
C VAL A 116 10.81 7.04 9.10
#